data_AF-A0A4P6PYY2-F1
#
_entry.id   AF-A0A4P6PYY2-F1
#
_cell.length_a   1.000
_cell.length_b   1.000
_cell.length_c   1.000
_cell.angle_alpha   90.00
_cell.angle_beta   90.00
_cell.angle_gamma   90.00
#
_symmetry.space_group_name_H-M   'P 1'
#
loop_
_entity.id
_entity.type
_entity.pdbx_description
1 polymer ?
#
loop_
_entity_poly.entity_id
_entity_poly.type
_entity_poly.pdbx_seq_one_letter_code
_entity_poly.pdbx_strand_id
1 'polypeptide(L)'
;MSEDDSITIEATRASPPTCRVTYRHQELVLDCAAVRRLAEAMHAAAARAEAEAAAAGVFRELQLGEEIVSGMLLGLRSRYEKHGFGIKGTLTFVPGVSVFDAAPFVHLNLLGGRAVRIDPAVLRGMAAQWLACAEAAERDVILLYALAEATDLTPDQVEEVYRVMRNVRPTGLRDQEATDA
;
A
#
# COMPACT_ATOMS: atom_id res chain seq x y z
N MET A 1 -3.38 -15.13 -4.89
CA MET A 1 -4.45 -14.14 -5.17
C MET A 1 -4.97 -14.44 -6.57
N SER A 2 -6.28 -14.52 -6.81
CA SER A 2 -6.78 -14.52 -8.20
C SER A 2 -6.46 -13.18 -8.84
N GLU A 3 -6.26 -13.12 -10.17
CA GLU A 3 -6.00 -11.86 -10.92
C GLU A 3 -7.01 -10.75 -10.58
N ASP A 4 -8.23 -11.15 -10.20
CA ASP A 4 -9.35 -10.29 -9.85
C ASP A 4 -9.20 -9.53 -8.50
N ASP A 5 -8.18 -9.84 -7.69
CA ASP A 5 -7.91 -9.18 -6.38
C ASP A 5 -6.69 -8.24 -6.40
N SER A 6 -6.22 -7.86 -7.59
CA SER A 6 -5.08 -6.94 -7.73
C SER A 6 -5.45 -5.50 -7.33
N ILE A 7 -4.59 -4.88 -6.53
CA ILE A 7 -4.67 -3.46 -6.16
C ILE A 7 -3.56 -2.74 -6.92
N THR A 8 -3.94 -1.76 -7.74
CA THR A 8 -3.00 -0.96 -8.51
C THR A 8 -3.06 0.50 -8.09
N ILE A 9 -1.95 1.21 -8.24
CA ILE A 9 -1.87 2.65 -8.04
C ILE A 9 -1.16 3.26 -9.25
N GLU A 10 -1.69 4.37 -9.74
CA GLU A 10 -1.10 5.13 -10.84
C GLU A 10 -1.09 6.64 -10.56
N ALA A 11 -0.02 7.30 -10.99
CA ALA A 11 0.11 8.75 -10.89
C ALA A 11 -0.83 9.39 -11.92
N THR A 12 -1.62 10.37 -11.49
CA THR A 12 -2.44 11.16 -12.42
C THR A 12 -1.68 12.44 -12.81
N ARG A 13 -2.14 13.07 -13.90
CA ARG A 13 -1.62 14.36 -14.39
C ARG A 13 -2.49 15.54 -13.93
N ALA A 14 -3.26 15.36 -12.86
CA ALA A 14 -4.14 16.41 -12.33
C ALA A 14 -3.34 17.49 -11.59
N SER A 15 -3.86 18.72 -11.58
CA SER A 15 -3.41 19.78 -10.67
C SER A 15 -4.59 20.13 -9.74
N PRO A 16 -4.49 19.88 -8.42
CA PRO A 16 -3.32 19.39 -7.67
C PRO A 16 -2.95 17.92 -7.98
N PRO A 17 -1.69 17.50 -7.74
CA PRO A 17 -1.22 16.15 -8.05
C PRO A 17 -1.95 15.09 -7.22
N THR A 18 -2.51 14.10 -7.91
CA THR A 18 -3.23 12.98 -7.29
C THR A 18 -2.74 11.63 -7.82
N CYS A 19 -3.03 10.57 -7.08
CA CYS A 19 -2.87 9.19 -7.52
C CYS A 19 -4.24 8.53 -7.60
N ARG A 20 -4.42 7.66 -8.59
CA ARG A 20 -5.59 6.81 -8.73
C ARG A 20 -5.25 5.42 -8.20
N VAL A 21 -6.03 4.94 -7.26
CA VAL A 21 -5.98 3.56 -6.75
C VAL A 21 -7.15 2.80 -7.32
N THR A 22 -6.87 1.64 -7.92
CA THR A 22 -7.88 0.76 -8.49
C THR A 22 -7.84 -0.59 -7.78
N TYR A 23 -9.02 -1.09 -7.41
CA TYR A 23 -9.20 -2.44 -6.88
C TYR A 23 -10.52 -2.98 -7.39
N ARG A 24 -10.47 -4.11 -8.11
CA ARG A 24 -11.64 -4.65 -8.80
C ARG A 24 -12.30 -3.58 -9.67
N HIS A 25 -13.56 -3.22 -9.37
CA HIS A 25 -14.34 -2.19 -10.07
C HIS A 25 -14.40 -0.87 -9.31
N GLN A 26 -13.64 -0.72 -8.23
CA GLN A 26 -13.63 0.48 -7.41
C GLN A 26 -12.40 1.32 -7.75
N GLU A 27 -12.63 2.61 -7.96
CA GLU A 27 -11.61 3.61 -8.19
C GLU A 27 -11.63 4.63 -7.05
N LEU A 28 -10.46 5.00 -6.58
CA LEU A 28 -10.27 6.03 -5.57
C LEU A 28 -9.19 7.01 -6.03
N VAL A 29 -9.51 8.30 -6.04
CA VAL A 29 -8.55 9.35 -6.32
C VAL A 29 -8.09 9.94 -4.99
N LEU A 30 -6.78 9.94 -4.76
CA LEU A 30 -6.15 10.40 -3.53
C LEU A 30 -5.13 11.50 -3.83
N ASP A 31 -5.10 12.54 -3.00
CA ASP A 31 -3.99 13.48 -3.04
C ASP A 31 -2.68 12.80 -2.57
N CYS A 32 -1.53 13.35 -2.99
CA CYS A 32 -0.23 12.78 -2.68
C CYS A 32 0.06 12.71 -1.16
N ALA A 33 -0.52 13.61 -0.36
CA ALA A 33 -0.37 13.56 1.09
C ALA A 33 -1.15 12.39 1.71
N ALA A 34 -2.33 12.08 1.19
CA ALA A 34 -3.14 10.92 1.57
C ALA A 34 -2.42 9.62 1.22
N VAL A 35 -1.79 9.54 0.04
CA VAL A 35 -1.00 8.37 -0.37
C VAL A 35 0.17 8.13 0.59
N ARG A 36 0.91 9.18 0.98
CA ARG A 36 2.01 9.07 1.96
C ARG A 36 1.53 8.57 3.32
N ARG A 37 0.44 9.14 3.85
CA ARG A 37 -0.17 8.68 5.11
C ARG A 37 -0.60 7.21 5.04
N LEU A 38 -1.09 6.76 3.88
CA LEU A 38 -1.46 5.36 3.68
C LEU A 38 -0.22 4.46 3.62
N ALA A 39 0.86 4.87 2.95
CA ALA A 39 2.11 4.12 2.96
C ALA A 39 2.72 4.00 4.36
N GLU A 40 2.68 5.07 5.16
CA GLU A 40 3.07 5.03 6.57
C GLU A 40 2.18 4.06 7.38
N ALA A 41 0.86 4.11 7.16
CA ALA A 41 -0.08 3.19 7.77
C ALA A 41 0.17 1.73 7.38
N MET A 42 0.54 1.46 6.13
CA MET A 42 0.94 0.14 5.64
C MET A 42 2.18 -0.37 6.37
N HIS A 43 3.23 0.44 6.49
CA HIS A 43 4.44 0.09 7.24
C HIS A 43 4.15 -0.18 8.72
N ALA A 44 3.35 0.68 9.36
CA ALA A 44 2.95 0.53 10.76
C ALA A 44 2.15 -0.77 10.97
N ALA A 45 1.21 -1.10 10.08
CA ALA A 45 0.44 -2.33 10.14
C ALA A 45 1.31 -3.58 9.94
N ALA A 46 2.23 -3.56 8.97
CA ALA A 46 3.17 -4.66 8.72
C ALA A 46 4.07 -4.93 9.94
N ALA A 47 4.72 -3.90 10.46
CA ALA A 47 5.60 -4.01 11.64
C ALA A 47 4.82 -4.52 12.86
N ARG A 48 3.55 -4.12 12.98
CA ARG A 48 2.72 -4.55 14.10
C ARG A 48 2.32 -6.02 14.01
N ALA A 49 1.90 -6.48 12.83
CA ALA A 49 1.56 -7.89 12.63
C ALA A 49 2.74 -8.81 13.00
N GLU A 50 3.96 -8.42 12.61
CA GLU A 50 5.18 -9.14 12.97
C GLU A 50 5.47 -9.12 14.48
N ALA A 51 5.29 -7.96 15.14
CA ALA A 51 5.46 -7.87 16.58
C ALA A 51 4.47 -8.77 17.34
N GLU A 52 3.23 -8.89 16.85
CA GLU A 52 2.23 -9.78 17.43
C GLU A 52 2.54 -11.25 17.17
N ALA A 53 3.04 -11.59 15.99
CA ALA A 53 3.49 -12.95 15.69
C ALA A 53 4.68 -13.36 16.57
N ALA A 54 5.64 -12.44 16.78
CA ALA A 54 6.75 -12.65 17.71
C ALA A 54 6.25 -12.85 19.15
N ALA A 55 5.31 -12.03 19.61
CA ALA A 55 4.70 -12.20 20.94
C ALA A 55 3.98 -13.56 21.06
N ALA A 56 3.24 -13.97 20.04
CA ALA A 56 2.59 -15.28 19.99
C ALA A 56 3.61 -16.43 20.08
N GLY A 57 4.77 -16.29 19.41
CA GLY A 57 5.90 -17.21 19.52
C GLY A 57 6.40 -17.35 20.96
N VAL A 58 6.68 -16.22 21.63
CA VAL A 58 7.11 -16.21 23.04
C VAL A 58 6.07 -16.88 23.95
N PHE A 59 4.78 -16.62 23.76
CA PHE A 59 3.74 -17.24 24.58
C PHE A 59 3.66 -18.76 24.41
N ARG A 60 3.92 -19.25 23.19
CA ARG A 60 4.02 -20.69 22.91
C ARG A 60 5.25 -21.31 23.58
N GLU A 61 6.40 -20.63 23.54
CA GLU A 61 7.63 -21.09 24.23
C GLU A 61 7.45 -21.16 25.75
N LEU A 62 6.72 -20.21 26.32
CA LEU A 62 6.37 -20.19 27.75
C LEU A 62 5.27 -21.21 28.13
N GLN A 63 4.78 -22.01 27.17
CA GLN A 63 3.72 -23.00 27.38
C GLN A 63 2.48 -22.43 28.07
N LEU A 64 2.15 -21.16 27.79
CA LEU A 64 0.94 -20.55 28.31
C LEU A 64 -0.28 -21.28 27.73
N GLY A 65 -1.30 -21.50 28.56
CA GLY A 65 -2.54 -22.15 28.12
C GLY A 65 -3.19 -21.41 26.95
N GLU A 66 -3.76 -22.15 26.00
CA GLU A 66 -4.30 -21.62 24.74
C GLU A 66 -5.34 -20.50 24.95
N GLU A 67 -6.13 -20.59 26.03
CA GLU A 67 -7.09 -19.55 26.44
C GLU A 67 -6.41 -18.23 26.83
N ILE A 68 -5.26 -18.30 27.51
CA ILE A 68 -4.48 -17.13 27.91
C ILE A 68 -3.87 -16.48 26.67
N VAL A 69 -3.28 -17.28 25.79
CA VAL A 69 -2.69 -16.79 24.53
C VAL A 69 -3.76 -16.15 23.66
N SER A 70 -4.89 -16.83 23.49
CA SER A 70 -6.03 -16.31 22.72
C SER A 70 -6.57 -15.03 23.33
N GLY A 71 -6.73 -14.95 24.66
CA GLY A 71 -7.18 -13.75 25.35
C GLY A 71 -6.22 -12.57 25.21
N MET A 72 -4.90 -12.81 25.27
CA MET A 72 -3.89 -11.78 25.03
C MET A 72 -3.90 -11.29 23.59
N LEU A 73 -3.96 -12.19 22.61
CA LEU A 73 -4.05 -11.83 21.19
C LEU A 73 -5.36 -11.09 20.86
N LEU A 74 -6.50 -11.52 21.41
CA LEU A 74 -7.76 -10.79 21.31
C LEU A 74 -7.70 -9.41 21.97
N GLY A 75 -7.05 -9.31 23.12
CA GLY A 75 -6.84 -8.03 23.82
C GLY A 75 -5.98 -7.06 23.02
N LEU A 76 -4.93 -7.56 22.36
CA LEU A 76 -4.11 -6.79 21.43
C LEU A 76 -4.96 -6.34 20.24
N ARG A 77 -5.63 -7.28 19.54
CA ARG A 77 -6.48 -6.99 18.38
C ARG A 77 -7.63 -6.02 18.67
N SER A 78 -8.32 -6.16 19.80
CA SER A 78 -9.43 -5.28 20.20
C SER A 78 -8.99 -3.83 20.41
N ARG A 79 -7.76 -3.61 20.92
CA ARG A 79 -7.17 -2.27 20.97
C ARG A 79 -6.87 -1.74 19.57
N TYR A 80 -6.53 -2.59 18.61
CA TYR A 80 -6.26 -2.18 17.22
C TYR A 80 -7.52 -1.87 16.42
N GLU A 81 -8.60 -2.63 16.55
CA GLU A 81 -9.86 -2.31 15.87
C GLU A 81 -10.39 -0.92 16.27
N LYS A 82 -10.05 -0.44 17.48
CA LYS A 82 -10.35 0.93 17.93
C LYS A 82 -9.44 2.00 17.33
N HIS A 83 -8.24 1.65 16.89
CA HIS A 83 -7.19 2.57 16.44
C HIS A 83 -6.72 2.33 15.00
N GLY A 84 -7.43 1.50 14.22
CA GLY A 84 -7.01 1.01 12.90
C GLY A 84 -6.34 2.07 12.02
N PHE A 85 -5.30 1.66 11.30
CA PHE A 85 -4.48 2.57 10.51
C PHE A 85 -5.08 2.80 9.12
N GLY A 86 -4.86 3.99 8.57
CA GLY A 86 -5.32 4.37 7.22
C GLY A 86 -6.45 5.38 7.21
N ILE A 87 -7.14 5.51 6.08
CA ILE A 87 -8.26 6.42 5.89
C ILE A 87 -9.56 5.65 6.19
N LYS A 88 -10.13 5.92 7.37
CA LYS A 88 -11.35 5.26 7.85
C LYS A 88 -12.48 5.38 6.83
N GLY A 89 -13.14 4.26 6.53
CA GLY A 89 -14.23 4.19 5.54
C GLY A 89 -13.76 4.04 4.09
N THR A 90 -12.46 4.13 3.83
CA THR A 90 -11.89 4.04 2.49
C THR A 90 -10.83 2.96 2.38
N LEU A 91 -9.77 3.05 3.20
CA LEU A 91 -8.63 2.14 3.22
C LEU A 91 -8.23 1.93 4.68
N THR A 92 -8.45 0.74 5.22
CA THR A 92 -8.09 0.44 6.60
C THR A 92 -7.22 -0.82 6.66
N PHE A 93 -6.12 -0.72 7.40
CA PHE A 93 -5.18 -1.81 7.63
C PHE A 93 -5.34 -2.30 9.07
N VAL A 94 -5.63 -3.59 9.22
CA VAL A 94 -5.79 -4.24 10.52
C VAL A 94 -4.77 -5.37 10.64
N PRO A 95 -3.75 -5.26 11.51
CA PRO A 95 -2.79 -6.34 11.72
C PRO A 95 -3.47 -7.55 12.36
N GLY A 96 -2.89 -8.73 12.12
CA GLY A 96 -3.34 -9.96 12.75
C GLY A 96 -2.28 -11.06 12.71
N VAL A 97 -2.53 -12.10 13.51
CA VAL A 97 -1.69 -13.29 13.61
C VAL A 97 -2.57 -14.51 13.38
N SER A 98 -2.09 -15.43 12.57
CA SER A 98 -2.80 -16.65 12.26
C SER A 98 -2.74 -17.61 13.45
N VAL A 99 -3.89 -18.11 13.88
CA VAL A 99 -3.96 -19.02 15.03
C VAL A 99 -3.31 -20.37 14.76
N PHE A 100 -3.27 -20.81 13.49
CA PHE A 100 -2.77 -22.12 13.10
C PHE A 100 -1.24 -22.17 13.09
N ASP A 101 -0.60 -21.27 12.36
CA ASP A 101 0.84 -21.26 12.07
C ASP A 101 1.58 -20.08 12.74
N ALA A 102 0.89 -19.23 13.51
CA ALA A 102 1.43 -17.99 14.07
C ALA A 102 2.01 -17.02 13.02
N ALA A 103 1.64 -17.18 11.74
CA ALA A 103 2.11 -16.30 10.68
C ALA A 103 1.47 -14.90 10.81
N PRO A 104 2.25 -13.82 10.67
CA PRO A 104 1.71 -12.46 10.65
C PRO A 104 0.96 -12.21 9.33
N PHE A 105 -0.09 -11.41 9.39
CA PHE A 105 -0.79 -10.92 8.21
C PHE A 105 -1.43 -9.56 8.48
N VAL A 106 -1.80 -8.86 7.42
CA VAL A 106 -2.59 -7.62 7.52
C VAL A 106 -3.87 -7.78 6.73
N HIS A 107 -5.00 -7.48 7.34
CA HIS A 107 -6.27 -7.31 6.64
C HIS A 107 -6.34 -5.92 6.03
N LEU A 108 -6.56 -5.89 4.72
CA LEU A 108 -6.90 -4.68 4.00
C LEU A 108 -8.39 -4.63 3.75
N ASN A 109 -9.04 -3.60 4.28
CA ASN A 109 -10.44 -3.29 4.02
C ASN A 109 -10.53 -2.08 3.08
N LEU A 110 -11.05 -2.32 1.86
CA LEU A 110 -11.33 -1.25 0.90
C LEU A 110 -12.81 -0.93 0.88
N LEU A 111 -13.16 0.35 1.08
CA LEU A 111 -14.52 0.90 0.93
C LEU A 111 -15.61 0.10 1.68
N GLY A 112 -15.26 -0.46 2.85
CA GLY A 112 -16.18 -1.30 3.64
C GLY A 112 -16.44 -2.69 3.07
N GLY A 113 -15.71 -3.08 2.02
CA GLY A 113 -15.78 -4.39 1.36
C GLY A 113 -15.00 -5.51 2.06
N ARG A 114 -14.85 -6.63 1.36
CA ARG A 114 -14.23 -7.87 1.89
C ARG A 114 -12.75 -7.66 2.23
N ALA A 115 -12.38 -8.08 3.44
CA ALA A 115 -11.00 -8.04 3.90
C ALA A 115 -10.11 -8.98 3.07
N VAL A 116 -9.06 -8.45 2.46
CA VAL A 116 -7.99 -9.27 1.84
C VAL A 116 -6.87 -9.44 2.87
N ARG A 117 -6.33 -10.67 2.99
CA ARG A 117 -5.14 -10.93 3.80
C ARG A 117 -3.91 -10.68 2.94
N ILE A 118 -3.02 -9.82 3.42
CA ILE A 118 -1.77 -9.45 2.76
C ILE A 118 -0.62 -9.82 3.70
N ASP A 119 0.42 -10.41 3.12
CA ASP A 119 1.67 -10.66 3.83
C ASP A 119 2.38 -9.32 4.17
N PRO A 120 2.99 -9.18 5.37
CA PRO A 120 3.66 -7.94 5.75
C PRO A 120 4.75 -7.47 4.77
N ALA A 121 5.51 -8.38 4.15
CA ALA A 121 6.55 -8.02 3.19
C ALA A 121 5.93 -7.50 1.88
N VAL A 122 4.88 -8.16 1.39
CA VAL A 122 4.10 -7.67 0.24
C VAL A 122 3.53 -6.28 0.52
N LEU A 123 2.98 -6.06 1.73
CA LEU A 123 2.42 -4.77 2.12
C LEU A 123 3.48 -3.65 2.14
N ARG A 124 4.71 -3.94 2.56
CA ARG A 124 5.83 -2.97 2.46
C ARG A 124 6.21 -2.67 1.01
N GLY A 125 6.22 -3.68 0.15
CA GLY A 125 6.45 -3.49 -1.29
C GLY A 125 5.39 -2.57 -1.91
N MET A 126 4.12 -2.78 -1.56
CA MET A 126 3.02 -1.89 -1.94
C MET A 126 3.24 -0.47 -1.42
N ALA A 127 3.60 -0.29 -0.14
CA ALA A 127 3.86 1.02 0.44
C ALA A 127 4.96 1.79 -0.32
N ALA A 128 6.06 1.11 -0.66
CA ALA A 128 7.14 1.70 -1.46
C ALA A 128 6.67 2.11 -2.85
N GLN A 129 5.89 1.26 -3.52
CA GLN A 129 5.30 1.57 -4.83
C GLN A 129 4.37 2.78 -4.76
N TRP A 130 3.57 2.89 -3.69
CA TRP A 130 2.64 3.99 -3.48
C TRP A 130 3.37 5.32 -3.25
N LEU A 131 4.46 5.30 -2.49
CA LEU A 131 5.32 6.48 -2.31
C LEU A 131 5.95 6.92 -3.64
N ALA A 132 6.51 5.99 -4.40
CA ALA A 132 7.07 6.28 -5.73
C ALA A 132 6.01 6.86 -6.68
N CYS A 133 4.77 6.40 -6.57
CA CYS A 133 3.64 6.91 -7.34
C CYS A 133 3.26 8.35 -6.96
N ALA A 134 3.26 8.68 -5.67
CA ALA A 134 3.02 10.04 -5.21
C ALA A 134 4.11 11.01 -5.68
N GLU A 135 5.38 10.60 -5.60
CA GLU A 135 6.51 11.39 -6.13
C GLU A 135 6.41 11.58 -7.65
N ALA A 136 6.00 10.54 -8.38
CA ALA A 136 5.78 10.61 -9.82
C ALA A 136 4.70 11.64 -10.16
N ALA A 137 3.56 11.63 -9.48
CA ALA A 137 2.46 12.59 -9.71
C ALA A 137 2.89 14.04 -9.47
N GLU A 138 3.64 14.31 -8.40
CA GLU A 138 4.17 15.66 -8.12
C GLU A 138 5.19 16.11 -9.17
N ARG A 139 6.10 15.22 -9.58
CA ARG A 139 7.08 15.51 -10.65
C ARG A 139 6.40 15.76 -11.98
N ASP A 140 5.35 15.00 -12.29
CA ASP A 140 4.56 15.19 -13.51
C ASP A 140 3.92 16.58 -13.56
N VAL A 141 3.36 17.06 -12.44
CA VAL A 141 2.80 18.41 -12.39
C VAL A 141 3.87 19.50 -12.55
N ILE A 142 5.04 19.36 -11.93
CA ILE A 142 6.15 20.32 -12.08
C ILE A 142 6.63 20.35 -13.54
N LEU A 143 6.77 19.18 -14.16
CA LEU A 143 7.14 19.08 -15.56
C LEU A 143 6.08 19.71 -16.47
N LEU A 144 4.78 19.61 -16.13
CA LEU A 144 3.70 20.21 -16.91
C LEU A 144 3.83 21.72 -16.90
N TYR A 145 4.12 22.31 -15.74
CA TYR A 145 4.38 23.74 -15.63
C TYR A 145 5.61 24.16 -16.43
N ALA A 146 6.73 23.45 -16.30
CA ALA A 146 7.96 23.76 -17.04
C ALA A 146 7.78 23.66 -18.57
N LEU A 147 7.04 22.65 -19.04
CA LEU A 147 6.76 22.49 -20.47
C LEU A 147 5.74 23.50 -20.98
N ALA A 148 4.78 23.93 -20.16
CA ALA A 148 3.83 24.99 -20.53
C ALA A 148 4.50 26.37 -20.68
N GLU A 149 5.62 26.60 -19.99
CA GLU A 149 6.43 27.81 -20.14
C GLU A 149 7.34 27.78 -21.38
N ALA A 150 7.61 26.60 -21.94
CA ALA A 150 8.39 26.44 -23.16
C ALA A 150 7.55 26.83 -24.38
N THR A 151 7.75 28.04 -24.91
CA THR A 151 6.98 28.59 -26.05
C THR A 151 7.19 27.85 -27.37
N ASP A 152 8.24 27.03 -27.46
CA ASP A 152 8.71 26.42 -28.71
C ASP A 152 8.27 24.96 -28.87
N LEU A 153 7.50 24.41 -27.92
CA LEU A 153 7.01 23.04 -27.95
C LEU A 153 5.53 22.97 -28.35
N THR A 154 5.21 22.07 -29.27
CA THR A 154 3.82 21.72 -29.59
C THR A 154 3.24 20.76 -28.54
N PRO A 155 1.91 20.67 -28.40
CA PRO A 155 1.28 19.71 -27.50
C PRO A 155 1.72 18.25 -27.73
N ASP A 156 1.94 17.84 -28.97
CA ASP A 156 2.40 16.49 -29.31
C ASP A 156 3.84 16.24 -28.83
N GLN A 157 4.71 17.26 -28.92
CA GLN A 157 6.08 17.18 -28.42
C GLN A 157 6.11 17.10 -26.88
N VAL A 158 5.21 17.83 -26.21
CA VAL A 158 5.02 17.74 -24.76
C VAL A 158 4.63 16.30 -24.38
N GLU A 159 3.65 15.69 -25.06
CA GLU A 159 3.24 14.31 -24.78
C GLU A 159 4.37 13.29 -25.05
N GLU A 160 5.17 13.52 -26.09
CA GLU A 160 6.33 12.67 -26.41
C GLU A 160 7.39 12.72 -25.30
N VAL A 161 7.71 13.91 -24.79
CA VAL A 161 8.62 14.08 -23.65
C VAL A 161 8.10 13.31 -22.43
N TYR A 162 6.79 13.39 -22.14
CA TYR A 162 6.17 12.60 -21.08
C TYR A 162 6.35 11.11 -21.26
N ARG A 163 6.05 10.61 -22.46
CA ARG A 163 6.13 9.19 -22.79
C ARG A 163 7.55 8.66 -22.56
N VAL A 164 8.56 9.37 -23.06
CA VAL A 164 9.97 9.00 -22.88
C VAL A 164 10.34 9.02 -21.39
N MET A 165 10.01 10.08 -20.68
CA MET A 165 10.34 10.19 -19.25
C MET A 165 9.67 9.11 -18.40
N ARG A 166 8.45 8.70 -18.74
CA ARG A 166 7.76 7.60 -18.04
C ARG A 166 8.47 6.26 -18.24
N ASN A 167 9.03 6.02 -19.42
CA ASN A 167 9.77 4.79 -19.75
C ASN A 167 11.17 4.75 -19.12
N VAL A 168 11.76 5.90 -18.81
CA VAL A 168 13.07 6.00 -18.15
C VAL A 168 12.94 5.94 -16.61
N ARG A 169 11.74 6.11 -16.05
CA ARG A 169 11.54 5.95 -14.61
C ARG A 169 11.82 4.50 -14.22
N PRO A 170 12.64 4.25 -13.19
CA PRO A 170 12.71 2.93 -12.60
C PRO A 170 11.33 2.61 -12.03
N THR A 171 10.54 1.82 -12.75
CA THR A 171 9.40 1.13 -12.17
C THR A 171 9.99 0.18 -11.14
N GLY A 172 9.88 0.54 -9.85
CA GLY A 172 10.11 -0.42 -8.79
C GLY A 172 9.28 -1.67 -9.12
N LEU A 173 9.98 -2.77 -9.40
CA LEU A 173 9.44 -4.13 -9.55
C LEU A 173 8.62 -4.42 -10.82
N ARG A 174 9.16 -4.15 -12.02
CA ARG A 174 8.77 -4.94 -13.22
C ARG A 174 9.67 -6.16 -13.48
N ASP A 175 10.83 -6.26 -12.83
CA ASP A 175 11.87 -7.24 -13.21
C ASP A 175 12.13 -8.38 -12.21
N GLN A 176 11.25 -8.61 -11.22
CA GLN A 176 11.45 -9.74 -10.29
C GLN A 176 10.78 -11.06 -10.69
N GLU A 177 10.05 -11.11 -11.81
CA GLU A 177 9.50 -12.37 -12.35
C GLU A 177 10.31 -12.97 -13.51
N ALA A 178 11.50 -12.44 -13.83
CA ALA A 178 12.31 -12.92 -14.96
C ALA A 178 13.70 -13.45 -14.58
N THR A 179 13.97 -13.74 -13.30
CA THR A 179 15.27 -14.31 -12.88
C THR A 179 15.11 -15.53 -11.98
N ASP A 180 14.20 -16.44 -12.34
CA ASP A 180 14.21 -17.84 -11.88
C ASP A 180 13.50 -18.70 -12.95
N ALA A 181 14.17 -18.87 -14.09
CA ALA A 181 13.85 -19.85 -15.13
C ALA A 181 15.10 -20.66 -15.47
#